data_AF-A0A7S2LB17-F1
#
_entry.id   AF-A0A7S2LB17-F1
#
_cell.length_a   1.000
_cell.length_b   1.000
_cell.length_c   1.000
_cell.angle_alpha   90.00
_cell.angle_beta   90.00
_cell.angle_gamma   90.00
#
_symmetry.space_group_name_H-M   'P 1'
#
loop_
_entity.id
_entity.type
_entity.pdbx_description
1 polymer ?
#
loop_
_entity_poly.entity_id
_entity_poly.type
_entity_poly.pdbx_seq_one_letter_code
_entity_poly.pdbx_strand_id
1 'polypeptide(L)'
;QQRTGTEKIPGCIGTPEPGEDYCRYPQLTFVGNPPPATLGLCEGDCDTDSDCGPNLECFQRPATESVTGCLGTGGSGTDYCALRLTTNTLFLKGNNGSPSENFPLGRCEGDCDSDADCQLGLVCQQRTGSETIPGCIGT
;
A
#
# COMPACT_ATOMS: atom_id res chain seq x y z
N GLN A 1 -11.08 -9.30 15.20
CA GLN A 1 -12.27 -8.69 15.84
C GLN A 1 -13.47 -8.86 14.93
N GLN A 2 -14.57 -9.45 15.41
CA GLN A 2 -15.85 -9.54 14.70
C GLN A 2 -16.64 -8.23 14.88
N ARG A 3 -17.26 -7.74 13.80
CA ARG A 3 -18.31 -6.73 13.86
C ARG A 3 -19.63 -7.43 13.56
N THR A 4 -20.70 -7.06 14.26
CA THR A 4 -22.04 -7.62 14.07
C THR A 4 -22.95 -6.55 13.47
N GLY A 5 -23.69 -6.88 12.39
CA GLY A 5 -24.72 -6.00 11.80
C GLY A 5 -24.61 -5.77 10.29
N THR A 6 -25.50 -4.92 9.76
CA THR A 6 -25.62 -4.56 8.32
C THR A 6 -24.79 -3.31 7.95
N GLU A 7 -23.70 -3.05 8.66
CA GLU A 7 -22.87 -1.86 8.43
C GLU A 7 -22.25 -1.94 7.02
N LYS A 8 -22.34 -0.85 6.25
CA LYS A 8 -21.69 -0.77 4.93
C LYS A 8 -20.18 -0.92 5.11
N ILE A 9 -19.59 -1.91 4.43
CA ILE A 9 -18.15 -2.17 4.51
C ILE A 9 -17.41 -1.23 3.55
N PRO A 10 -16.51 -0.36 4.03
CA PRO A 10 -15.73 0.52 3.16
C PRO A 10 -14.90 -0.28 2.15
N GLY A 11 -15.01 0.06 0.86
CA GLY A 11 -14.32 -0.63 -0.22
C GLY A 11 -15.05 -1.84 -0.81
N CYS A 12 -16.21 -2.24 -0.24
CA CYS A 12 -17.05 -3.30 -0.81
C CYS A 12 -18.28 -2.72 -1.52
N ILE A 13 -18.69 -3.35 -2.62
CA ILE A 13 -19.90 -3.02 -3.38
C ILE A 13 -20.96 -4.08 -3.06
N GLY A 14 -22.19 -3.65 -2.81
CA GLY A 14 -23.33 -4.52 -2.52
C GLY A 14 -24.08 -4.12 -1.26
N THR A 15 -25.28 -4.67 -1.08
CA THR A 15 -26.05 -4.61 0.16
C THR A 15 -25.75 -5.85 1.00
N PRO A 16 -25.33 -5.70 2.27
CA PRO A 16 -25.10 -6.85 3.14
C PRO A 16 -26.43 -7.57 3.43
N GLU A 17 -26.44 -8.90 3.26
CA GLU A 17 -27.61 -9.72 3.58
C GLU A 17 -27.61 -10.09 5.07
N PRO A 18 -28.74 -9.96 5.79
CA PRO A 18 -28.82 -10.32 7.20
C PRO A 18 -28.49 -11.81 7.44
N GLY A 19 -27.53 -12.07 8.33
CA GLY A 19 -27.13 -13.43 8.71
C GLY A 19 -25.94 -13.99 7.92
N GLU A 20 -25.45 -13.26 6.91
CA GLU A 20 -24.26 -13.63 6.15
C GLU A 20 -22.99 -12.97 6.72
N ASP A 21 -21.89 -13.72 6.74
CA ASP A 21 -20.58 -13.26 7.18
C ASP A 21 -19.70 -12.89 5.97
N TYR A 22 -19.05 -11.72 6.04
CA TYR A 22 -18.20 -11.23 4.96
C TYR A 22 -16.76 -10.99 5.42
N CYS A 23 -15.80 -11.41 4.61
CA CYS A 23 -14.41 -11.01 4.79
C CYS A 23 -14.22 -9.53 4.42
N ARG A 24 -13.44 -8.81 5.21
CA ARG A 24 -13.06 -7.42 4.96
C ARG A 24 -11.55 -7.26 5.06
N TYR A 25 -11.05 -6.14 4.57
CA TYR A 25 -9.66 -5.75 4.77
C TYR A 25 -9.31 -5.53 6.26
N PRO A 26 -8.09 -5.89 6.70
CA PRO A 26 -7.63 -5.63 8.06
C PRO A 26 -7.39 -4.14 8.32
N GLN A 27 -7.22 -3.76 9.60
CA GLN A 27 -6.82 -2.40 9.97
C GLN A 27 -5.31 -2.26 9.87
N LEU A 28 -4.84 -1.08 9.48
CA LEU A 28 -3.43 -0.72 9.62
C LEU A 28 -3.02 -0.79 11.10
N THR A 29 -1.94 -1.51 11.38
CA THR A 29 -1.41 -1.71 12.73
C THR A 29 0.11 -1.55 12.73
N PHE A 30 0.63 -0.69 13.61
CA PHE A 30 2.06 -0.64 13.91
C PHE A 30 2.43 -1.76 14.88
N VAL A 31 3.36 -2.62 14.47
CA VAL A 31 3.88 -3.76 15.24
C VAL A 31 5.26 -3.43 15.82
N GLY A 32 6.15 -2.82 15.05
CA GLY A 32 7.47 -2.39 15.50
C GLY A 32 8.48 -2.17 14.36
N ASN A 33 9.55 -1.42 14.66
CA ASN A 33 10.74 -1.25 13.80
C ASN A 33 12.02 -1.41 14.67
N PRO A 34 12.79 -2.52 14.55
CA PRO A 34 12.55 -3.63 13.64
C PRO A 34 11.35 -4.47 14.08
N PRO A 35 10.63 -5.13 13.14
CA PRO A 35 9.50 -5.98 13.48
C PRO A 35 9.95 -7.25 14.23
N PRO A 36 9.17 -7.74 15.22
CA PRO A 36 9.54 -8.88 16.05
C PRO A 36 9.43 -10.24 15.34
N ALA A 37 8.70 -10.29 14.23
CA ALA A 37 8.49 -11.43 13.36
C ALA A 37 8.06 -10.93 11.97
N THR A 38 7.99 -11.84 11.00
CA THR A 38 7.43 -11.54 9.66
C THR A 38 6.02 -10.94 9.78
N LEU A 39 5.83 -9.80 9.12
CA LEU A 39 4.60 -9.00 9.16
C LEU A 39 3.54 -9.52 8.19
N GLY A 40 2.28 -9.44 8.62
CA GLY A 40 1.11 -9.76 7.80
C GLY A 40 0.55 -8.57 7.03
N LEU A 41 -0.53 -8.79 6.29
CA LEU A 41 -1.23 -7.75 5.54
C LEU A 41 -1.70 -6.62 6.47
N CYS A 42 -1.39 -5.38 6.12
CA CYS A 42 -1.69 -4.16 6.87
C CYS A 42 -0.94 -4.02 8.20
N GLU A 43 0.12 -4.80 8.42
CA GLU A 43 1.02 -4.65 9.56
C GLU A 43 2.28 -3.89 9.13
N GLY A 44 2.68 -2.92 9.95
CA GLY A 44 3.93 -2.17 9.83
C GLY A 44 4.82 -2.41 11.05
N ASP A 45 6.05 -1.94 11.10
CA ASP A 45 6.73 -1.02 10.21
C ASP A 45 7.80 -1.80 9.44
N CYS A 46 7.50 -2.21 8.21
CA CYS A 46 8.44 -2.98 7.38
C CYS A 46 9.50 -2.05 6.81
N ASP A 47 10.76 -2.48 6.69
CA ASP A 47 11.78 -1.69 5.99
C ASP A 47 11.97 -2.21 4.55
N THR A 48 11.76 -3.51 4.34
CA THR A 48 11.93 -4.21 3.06
C THR A 48 10.83 -5.24 2.80
N ASP A 49 10.69 -5.68 1.56
CA ASP A 49 9.77 -6.79 1.19
C ASP A 49 10.06 -8.07 1.99
N SER A 50 11.29 -8.26 2.49
CA SER A 50 11.68 -9.44 3.28
C SER A 50 11.12 -9.46 4.70
N ASP A 51 10.67 -8.31 5.21
CA ASP A 51 9.96 -8.22 6.49
C ASP A 51 8.51 -8.69 6.36
N CYS A 52 8.00 -8.78 5.13
CA CYS A 52 6.62 -9.11 4.83
C CYS A 52 6.41 -10.60 4.55
N GLY A 53 5.20 -11.08 4.86
CA GLY A 53 4.76 -12.42 4.52
C GLY A 53 4.72 -12.69 3.01
N PRO A 54 4.50 -13.95 2.61
CA PRO A 54 4.47 -14.33 1.19
C PRO A 54 3.43 -13.54 0.40
N ASN A 55 3.80 -13.10 -0.80
CA ASN A 55 2.99 -12.28 -1.71
C ASN A 55 2.62 -10.88 -1.19
N LEU A 56 3.32 -10.40 -0.15
CA LEU A 56 3.20 -9.04 0.35
C LEU A 56 4.47 -8.27 0.00
N GLU A 57 4.29 -7.00 -0.31
CA GLU A 57 5.38 -6.05 -0.58
C GLU A 57 5.32 -4.94 0.47
N CYS A 58 6.48 -4.43 0.85
CA CYS A 58 6.56 -3.33 1.79
C CYS A 58 6.18 -2.03 1.07
N PHE A 59 5.00 -1.51 1.41
CA PHE A 59 4.49 -0.26 0.85
C PHE A 59 5.00 0.90 1.69
N GLN A 60 6.14 1.44 1.26
CA GLN A 60 6.82 2.55 1.92
C GLN A 60 5.97 3.81 1.85
N ARG A 61 5.96 4.66 2.88
CA ARG A 61 5.14 5.88 2.87
C ARG A 61 5.78 7.03 3.65
N PRO A 62 5.79 8.25 3.10
CA PRO A 62 6.36 9.40 3.79
C PRO A 62 5.45 9.93 4.92
N ALA A 63 4.13 9.70 4.85
CA ALA A 63 3.20 10.25 5.82
C ALA A 63 2.05 9.27 6.12
N THR A 64 0.80 9.68 5.84
CA THR A 64 -0.43 9.00 6.26
C THR A 64 -1.29 8.55 5.08
N GLU A 65 -0.68 8.38 3.90
CA GLU A 65 -1.37 7.96 2.69
C GLU A 65 -2.08 6.63 2.93
N SER A 66 -3.22 6.43 2.25
CA SER A 66 -4.01 5.22 2.38
C SER A 66 -3.28 4.02 1.79
N VAL A 67 -3.38 2.86 2.43
CA VAL A 67 -2.90 1.60 1.88
C VAL A 67 -4.05 0.88 1.19
N THR A 68 -3.93 0.68 -0.11
CA THR A 68 -4.95 -0.06 -0.87
C THR A 68 -5.10 -1.47 -0.30
N GLY A 69 -6.33 -1.88 -0.01
CA GLY A 69 -6.58 -3.17 0.63
C GLY A 69 -6.38 -3.18 2.15
N CYS A 70 -6.26 -2.02 2.77
CA CYS A 70 -6.29 -1.85 4.22
C CYS A 70 -7.31 -0.78 4.61
N LEU A 71 -7.73 -0.83 5.87
CA LEU A 71 -8.62 0.15 6.46
C LEU A 71 -7.90 0.96 7.55
N GLY A 72 -8.40 2.18 7.78
CA GLY A 72 -7.84 3.09 8.78
C GLY A 72 -6.78 4.03 8.22
N THR A 73 -6.26 4.88 9.08
CA THR A 73 -5.16 5.80 8.77
C THR A 73 -3.90 5.27 9.45
N GLY A 74 -2.84 5.05 8.68
CA GLY A 74 -1.56 4.62 9.23
C GLY A 74 -0.90 5.73 10.06
N GLY A 75 0.03 5.34 10.93
CA GLY A 75 0.99 6.27 11.53
C GLY A 75 1.81 7.00 10.47
N SER A 76 2.18 8.26 10.76
CA SER A 76 3.02 9.06 9.86
C SER A 76 4.38 8.39 9.69
N GLY A 77 4.79 8.16 8.44
CA GLY A 77 6.09 7.56 8.13
C GLY A 77 6.19 6.08 8.51
N THR A 78 5.05 5.41 8.75
CA THR A 78 5.01 3.97 8.96
C THR A 78 4.77 3.27 7.62
N ASP A 79 5.59 2.27 7.34
CA ASP A 79 5.56 1.41 6.17
C ASP A 79 4.77 0.15 6.50
N TYR A 80 4.04 -0.40 5.51
CA TYR A 80 3.13 -1.52 5.80
C TYR A 80 3.21 -2.58 4.71
N CYS A 81 3.17 -3.83 5.13
CA CYS A 81 3.05 -4.95 4.21
C CYS A 81 1.68 -4.93 3.53
N ALA A 82 1.68 -4.82 2.21
CA ALA A 82 0.48 -4.64 1.41
C ALA A 82 0.42 -5.59 0.22
N LEU A 83 -0.80 -5.81 -0.28
CA LEU A 83 -1.00 -6.49 -1.55
C LEU A 83 -0.87 -5.51 -2.71
N ARG A 84 -0.09 -5.87 -3.73
CA ARG A 84 -0.12 -5.19 -5.02
C ARG A 84 -1.21 -5.82 -5.91
N LEU A 85 -2.46 -5.37 -5.72
CA LEU A 85 -3.65 -5.97 -6.36
C LEU A 85 -3.56 -6.05 -7.90
N THR A 86 -3.00 -5.01 -8.53
CA THR A 86 -2.72 -4.97 -9.97
C THR A 86 -1.51 -4.08 -10.25
N THR A 87 -0.92 -4.20 -11.43
CA THR A 87 0.13 -3.26 -11.91
C THR A 87 -0.39 -1.85 -12.16
N ASN A 88 -1.70 -1.63 -12.11
CA ASN A 88 -2.30 -0.30 -12.22
C ASN A 88 -2.59 0.32 -10.86
N THR A 89 -2.31 -0.35 -9.75
CA THR A 89 -2.49 0.24 -8.41
C THR A 89 -1.24 1.05 -8.06
N LEU A 90 -1.41 2.29 -7.59
CA LEU A 90 -0.30 3.09 -7.08
C LEU A 90 0.36 2.35 -5.92
N PHE A 91 1.67 2.15 -6.03
CA PHE A 91 2.47 1.42 -5.08
C PHE A 91 3.79 2.14 -4.86
N LEU A 92 4.00 2.68 -3.67
CA LEU A 92 5.20 3.40 -3.32
C LEU A 92 6.22 2.37 -2.83
N LYS A 93 7.32 2.30 -3.54
CA LYS A 93 8.44 1.36 -3.41
C LYS A 93 9.76 2.10 -3.29
N GLY A 94 9.94 3.13 -4.11
CA GLY A 94 11.02 4.08 -3.99
C GLY A 94 10.72 5.12 -2.92
N ASN A 95 11.79 5.66 -2.35
CA ASN A 95 11.81 6.79 -1.45
C ASN A 95 13.07 7.60 -1.77
N ASN A 96 12.97 8.53 -2.73
CA ASN A 96 14.08 9.37 -3.19
C ASN A 96 15.34 8.54 -3.56
N GLY A 97 15.16 7.54 -4.43
CA GLY A 97 16.22 6.62 -4.87
C GLY A 97 16.56 5.46 -3.92
N SER A 98 15.88 5.33 -2.79
CA SER A 98 16.11 4.26 -1.82
C SER A 98 14.90 3.34 -1.61
N PRO A 99 15.11 2.06 -1.27
CA PRO A 99 16.37 1.35 -1.41
C PRO A 99 16.66 1.09 -2.91
N SER A 100 17.94 1.07 -3.29
CA SER A 100 18.35 1.10 -4.71
C SER A 100 17.89 -0.10 -5.53
N GLU A 101 17.63 -1.23 -4.87
CA GLU A 101 17.12 -2.48 -5.45
C GLU A 101 15.68 -2.38 -5.97
N ASN A 102 14.92 -1.36 -5.55
CA ASN A 102 13.58 -1.11 -6.06
C ASN A 102 13.57 -0.44 -7.44
N PHE A 103 14.73 0.01 -7.93
CA PHE A 103 14.86 0.73 -9.19
C PHE A 103 15.43 -0.19 -10.30
N PRO A 104 15.01 -0.02 -11.57
CA PRO A 104 14.04 0.96 -12.05
C PRO A 104 12.58 0.59 -11.74
N LEU A 105 11.78 1.60 -11.40
CA LEU A 105 10.36 1.53 -11.03
C LEU A 105 9.48 1.16 -12.23
N GLY A 106 8.56 0.24 -12.01
CA GLY A 106 7.54 -0.16 -12.97
C GLY A 106 6.35 0.80 -13.05
N ARG A 107 5.33 0.40 -13.82
CA ARG A 107 4.09 1.19 -13.94
C ARG A 107 3.41 1.36 -12.58
N CYS A 108 2.95 2.58 -12.30
CA CYS A 108 2.31 2.96 -11.05
C CYS A 108 3.17 2.74 -9.80
N GLU A 109 4.50 2.62 -9.96
CA GLU A 109 5.46 2.60 -8.86
C GLU A 109 6.07 3.99 -8.68
N GLY A 110 6.07 4.50 -7.45
CA GLY A 110 6.79 5.71 -7.04
C GLY A 110 7.69 5.41 -5.84
N ASP A 111 8.42 6.36 -5.26
CA ASP A 111 8.59 7.75 -5.68
C ASP A 111 9.73 7.88 -6.69
N CYS A 112 9.42 8.20 -7.95
CA CYS A 112 10.45 8.48 -8.95
C CYS A 112 10.88 9.94 -8.80
N ASP A 113 12.17 10.25 -8.98
CA ASP A 113 12.68 11.63 -9.00
C ASP A 113 12.86 12.14 -10.43
N SER A 114 13.19 11.24 -11.35
CA SER A 114 13.45 11.50 -12.76
C SER A 114 13.01 10.34 -13.65
N ASP A 115 12.95 10.57 -14.97
CA ASP A 115 12.64 9.50 -15.94
C ASP A 115 13.64 8.33 -15.88
N ALA A 116 14.86 8.56 -15.37
CA ALA A 116 15.88 7.51 -15.23
C ALA A 116 15.56 6.51 -14.11
N ASP A 117 14.68 6.89 -13.18
CA ASP A 117 14.23 6.01 -12.10
C ASP A 117 13.16 5.03 -12.56
N CYS A 118 12.57 5.25 -13.74
CA CYS A 118 11.50 4.44 -14.30
C CYS A 118 12.04 3.42 -15.32
N GLN A 119 11.32 2.30 -15.47
CA GLN A 119 11.60 1.33 -16.54
C GLN A 119 11.48 1.96 -17.93
N LEU A 120 12.19 1.39 -18.90
CA LEU A 120 12.22 1.91 -20.27
C LEU A 120 10.80 2.10 -20.84
N GLY A 121 10.54 3.30 -21.37
CA GLY A 121 9.25 3.66 -21.96
C GLY A 121 8.23 4.23 -20.98
N LEU A 122 8.59 4.38 -19.70
CA LEU A 122 7.82 5.12 -18.69
C LEU A 122 8.45 6.51 -18.47
N VAL A 123 7.62 7.44 -18.00
CA VAL A 123 8.03 8.81 -17.63
C VAL A 123 7.64 9.06 -16.19
N CYS A 124 8.48 9.78 -15.46
CA CYS A 124 8.21 10.14 -14.08
C CYS A 124 7.18 11.28 -14.03
N GLN A 125 6.07 11.05 -13.35
CA GLN A 125 5.06 12.08 -13.12
C GLN A 125 5.12 12.55 -11.66
N GLN A 126 5.87 13.63 -11.44
CA GLN A 126 5.99 14.29 -10.15
C GLN A 126 4.64 14.85 -9.67
N ARG A 127 4.37 14.70 -8.38
CA ARG A 127 3.15 15.21 -7.72
C ARG A 127 3.52 16.17 -6.59
N THR A 128 2.62 17.10 -6.28
CA THR A 128 2.77 18.02 -5.15
C THR A 128 1.75 17.77 -4.03
N GLY A 129 0.82 16.84 -4.26
CA GLY A 129 -0.18 16.39 -3.30
C GLY A 129 -0.86 15.11 -3.77
N SER A 130 -2.19 15.05 -3.62
CA SER A 130 -3.00 13.87 -3.92
C SER A 130 -3.52 13.84 -5.36
N GLU A 131 -2.77 14.41 -6.32
CA GLU A 131 -3.16 14.36 -7.73
C GLU A 131 -3.20 12.90 -8.23
N THR A 132 -4.19 12.58 -9.05
CA THR A 132 -4.31 11.24 -9.64
C THR A 132 -3.29 11.05 -10.75
N ILE A 133 -2.63 9.88 -10.79
CA ILE A 133 -1.79 9.47 -11.93
C ILE A 133 -2.68 8.81 -13.00
N PRO A 134 -2.76 9.33 -14.24
CA PRO A 134 -3.58 8.76 -15.29
C PRO A 134 -3.27 7.28 -15.55
N GLY A 135 -4.30 6.45 -15.51
CA GLY A 135 -4.17 5.01 -15.73
C GLY A 135 -3.63 4.23 -14.53
N CYS A 136 -3.52 4.88 -13.36
CA CYS A 136 -3.30 4.24 -12.06
C CYS A 136 -4.51 4.43 -11.13
N ILE A 137 -4.66 3.53 -10.17
CA ILE A 137 -5.71 3.49 -9.14
C ILE A 137 -5.07 3.79 -7.80
N GLY A 138 -5.61 4.77 -7.09
CA GLY A 138 -5.08 5.28 -5.83
C GLY A 138 -4.92 6.79 -5.87
N THR A 139 -4.57 7.38 -4.72
CA THR A 139 -4.29 8.81 -4.56
C THR A 139 -3.09 8.98 -3.66
#